data_AF-A0A516NIF4-F1
#
_entry.id   AF-A0A516NIF4-F1
#
_cell.length_a   1.000
_cell.length_b   1.000
_cell.length_c   1.000
_cell.angle_alpha   90.00
_cell.angle_beta   90.00
_cell.angle_gamma   90.00
#
_symmetry.space_group_name_H-M   'P 1'
#
loop_
_entity.id
_entity.type
_entity.pdbx_description
1 polymer ?
#
loop_
_entity_poly.entity_id
_entity_poly.type
_entity_poly.pdbx_seq_one_letter_code
_entity_poly.pdbx_strand_id
1 'polypeptide(L)' 'MTEPNSHDVHVRLRFPEGGAVVEYRATEPVARRLAHDLGRHGVIVTIDNDVHPQLSDLPTTDLWG' A
#
# COMPACT_ATOMS: atom_id res chain seq x y z
N MET A 1 -7.73 -16.43 -6.51
CA MET A 1 -7.84 -15.69 -5.24
C MET A 1 -6.54 -15.94 -4.51
N THR A 2 -5.66 -14.95 -4.44
CA THR A 2 -4.44 -15.04 -3.62
C THR A 2 -4.89 -14.87 -2.17
N GLU A 3 -4.72 -15.91 -1.36
CA GLU A 3 -4.96 -15.81 0.08
C GLU A 3 -3.97 -14.78 0.64
N PRO A 4 -4.39 -13.90 1.58
CA PRO A 4 -3.48 -12.93 2.18
C PRO A 4 -2.34 -13.70 2.81
N ASN A 5 -1.11 -13.39 2.38
CA ASN A 5 0.07 -13.99 2.97
C ASN A 5 0.21 -13.43 4.39
N SER A 6 0.73 -14.21 5.34
CA SER A 6 0.80 -13.81 6.77
C SER A 6 1.65 -12.56 7.05
N HIS A 7 2.20 -11.92 6.01
CA HIS A 7 3.04 -10.73 6.04
C HIS A 7 2.47 -9.57 5.20
N ASP A 8 1.27 -9.72 4.65
CA ASP A 8 0.59 -8.63 3.97
C ASP A 8 0.11 -7.59 4.99
N VAL A 9 0.14 -6.34 4.58
CA VAL A 9 -0.34 -5.17 5.32
C VAL A 9 -1.28 -4.37 4.44
N HIS A 10 -2.20 -3.65 5.08
CA HIS A 10 -3.05 -2.69 4.39
C HIS A 10 -2.27 -1.39 4.20
N VAL A 11 -2.34 -0.87 2.98
CA VAL A 11 -1.70 0.36 2.56
C VAL A 11 -2.75 1.31 2.03
N ARG A 12 -2.89 2.46 2.67
CA ARG A 12 -3.74 3.56 2.22
C ARG A 12 -2.88 4.68 1.68
N LEU A 13 -3.10 5.06 0.42
CA LEU A 13 -2.47 6.20 -0.23
C LEU A 13 -3.48 7.33 -0.34
N ARG A 14 -3.15 8.49 0.21
CA ARG A 14 -3.93 9.71 0.08
C ARG A 14 -3.13 10.73 -0.72
N PHE A 15 -3.72 11.20 -1.81
CA PHE A 15 -3.18 12.25 -2.68
C PHE A 15 -3.85 13.57 -2.29
N PRO A 16 -3.14 14.47 -1.56
CA PRO A 16 -3.74 15.72 -1.09
C PRO A 16 -4.16 16.61 -2.27
N GLU A 17 -3.33 16.62 -3.31
CA GLU A 17 -3.63 17.23 -4.59
C GLU A 17 -4.55 16.29 -5.38
N GLY A 18 -5.83 16.66 -5.48
CA GLY A 18 -6.86 15.87 -6.17
C GLY A 18 -7.79 15.08 -5.25
N GLY A 19 -7.47 14.96 -3.95
CA GLY A 19 -8.37 14.38 -2.94
C GLY A 19 -8.64 12.89 -3.10
N ALA A 20 -7.82 12.17 -3.88
CA ALA A 20 -8.00 10.75 -4.12
C ALA A 20 -7.45 9.92 -2.96
N VAL A 21 -8.14 8.82 -2.65
CA VAL A 21 -7.69 7.79 -1.71
C VAL A 21 -7.79 6.44 -2.41
N VAL A 22 -6.72 5.66 -2.33
CA VAL A 22 -6.67 4.28 -2.84
C VAL A 22 -6.08 3.38 -1.77
N GLU A 23 -6.58 2.14 -1.74
CA GLU A 23 -6.28 1.17 -0.70
C GLU A 23 -5.85 -0.14 -1.35
N TYR A 24 -4.76 -0.71 -0.84
CA TYR A 24 -4.13 -1.91 -1.37
C TYR A 24 -3.67 -2.83 -0.25
N ARG A 25 -3.41 -4.09 -0.61
CA ARG A 25 -2.58 -4.99 0.18
C ARG A 25 -1.17 -5.08 -0.43
N ALA A 26 -0.16 -5.12 0.41
CA ALA A 26 1.23 -5.33 -0.01
C ALA A 26 2.00 -6.01 1.12
N THR A 27 3.15 -6.59 0.84
CA THR A 27 4.04 -7.07 1.92
C THR A 27 4.60 -5.89 2.70
N GLU A 28 4.91 -6.09 3.99
CA GLU A 28 5.47 -5.03 4.84
C GLU A 28 6.72 -4.33 4.26
N PRO A 29 7.72 -5.02 3.68
CA PRO A 29 8.88 -4.36 3.07
C PRO A 29 8.51 -3.44 1.91
N VAL A 30 7.58 -3.89 1.04
CA VAL A 30 7.07 -3.10 -0.09
C VAL A 30 6.32 -1.86 0.41
N ALA A 31 5.44 -2.03 1.41
CA ALA A 31 4.69 -0.92 1.98
C ALA A 31 5.61 0.16 2.59
N ARG A 32 6.67 -0.24 3.31
CA ARG A 32 7.66 0.68 3.87
C ARG A 32 8.42 1.45 2.79
N ARG A 33 8.82 0.78 1.70
CA ARG A 33 9.50 1.43 0.58
C ARG A 33 8.57 2.41 -0.14
N LEU A 34 7.33 2.01 -0.39
CA LEU A 34 6.30 2.86 -0.97
C LEU A 34 6.09 4.14 -0.14
N ALA A 35 6.01 4.02 1.18
CA ALA A 35 5.88 5.17 2.08
C ALA A 35 7.08 6.13 1.99
N HIS A 36 8.30 5.58 1.92
CA HIS A 36 9.52 6.36 1.78
C HIS A 36 9.59 7.12 0.44
N ASP A 37 9.29 6.44 -0.66
CA ASP A 37 9.40 7.02 -2.00
C ASP A 37 8.25 7.99 -2.30
N LEU A 38 6.99 7.59 -2.04
CA LEU A 38 5.84 8.46 -2.31
C LEU A 38 5.70 9.61 -1.31
N GLY A 39 6.14 9.42 -0.07
CA GLY A 39 6.16 10.48 0.94
C GLY A 39 7.00 11.69 0.51
N ARG A 40 8.07 11.46 -0.26
CA ARG A 40 8.90 12.54 -0.86
C ARG A 40 8.16 13.36 -1.91
N HIS A 41 7.08 12.81 -2.47
CA HIS A 41 6.23 13.46 -3.47
C HIS A 41 4.93 14.00 -2.89
N GLY A 42 4.81 14.08 -1.56
CA GLY A 42 3.65 14.67 -0.89
C GLY A 42 2.44 13.74 -0.79
N VAL A 43 2.56 12.47 -1.14
CA VAL A 43 1.53 11.46 -0.92
C VAL A 43 1.58 11.03 0.54
N ILE A 44 0.42 11.01 1.21
CA ILE A 44 0.31 10.52 2.58
C ILE A 44 0.08 9.02 2.52
N VAL A 45 1.00 8.25 3.08
CA VAL A 45 0.94 6.78 3.11
C VAL A 45 0.68 6.32 4.54
N THR A 46 -0.39 5.57 4.74
CA THR A 46 -0.70 4.90 6.02
C THR A 46 -0.53 3.40 5.83
N ILE A 47 0.10 2.74 6.80
CA ILE A 47 0.32 1.29 6.83
C ILE A 47 -0.29 0.76 8.13
N ASP A 48 -1.12 -0.27 8.03
CA ASP A 48 -1.68 -0.96 9.17
C ASP A 48 -1.85 -2.46 8.90
N ASN A 49 -2.10 -3.23 9.97
CA ASN A 49 -2.22 -4.69 9.89
C ASN A 49 -3.67 -5.16 9.65
N ASP A 50 -4.62 -4.25 9.41
CA ASP A 50 -6.02 -4.61 9.18
C ASP A 50 -6.25 -4.96 7.70
N VAL A 51 -5.68 -6.10 7.29
CA VAL A 51 -5.76 -6.56 5.90
C VAL A 51 -7.14 -7.12 5.62
N HIS A 52 -7.88 -6.44 4.74
CA HIS A 52 -9.17 -6.93 4.25
C HIS A 52 -9.00 -7.79 2.98
N PRO A 53 -9.64 -8.97 2.89
CA PRO A 53 -9.56 -9.84 1.70
C PRO A 53 -10.04 -9.20 0.41
N GLN A 54 -10.85 -8.14 0.51
CA GLN A 54 -11.47 -7.43 -0.61
C GLN A 54 -10.53 -6.40 -1.24
N LEU A 55 -9.44 -6.03 -0.56
CA LEU A 55 -8.44 -5.12 -1.11
C LEU A 55 -7.66 -5.79 -2.23
N SER A 56 -7.40 -5.02 -3.28
CA SER A 56 -6.57 -5.46 -4.39
C SER A 56 -5.10 -5.45 -3.98
N ASP A 57 -4.31 -6.33 -4.57
CA ASP A 57 -2.85 -6.24 -4.49
C ASP A 57 -2.38 -4.88 -4.99
N LEU A 58 -1.31 -4.35 -4.39
CA LEU A 58 -0.61 -3.20 -4.93
C LEU A 58 -0.21 -3.53 -6.37
N PRO A 59 -0.54 -2.66 -7.35
CA PRO A 59 -0.15 -2.91 -8.73
C PRO A 59 1.37 -2.89 -8.84
N THR A 60 1.91 -3.76 -9.70
CA THR A 60 3.35 -3.82 -9.99
C THR A 60 4.23 -3.98 -8.75
N THR A 61 3.78 -4.78 -7.76
CA THR A 61 4.53 -5.09 -6.52
C THR A 61 6.00 -5.45 -6.78
N ASP A 62 6.29 -6.13 -7.89
CA ASP A 62 7.64 -6.55 -8.27
C ASP A 62 8.60 -5.36 -8.51
N LEU A 63 8.07 -4.18 -8.86
CA LEU A 63 8.87 -2.95 -9.03
C LEU A 63 9.31 -2.33 -7.70
N TRP A 64 8.72 -2.78 -6.59
CA TRP A 64 8.97 -2.29 -5.23
C TRP A 64 9.80 -3.28 -4.39
N GLY A 65 10.08 -4.47 -4.93
CA GLY A 65 10.90 -5.52 -4.31
C GLY A 65 12.37 -5.18 -4.14
#